data_AF-A0A1F9Z773-F1
#
_entry.id   AF-A0A1F9Z773-F1
#
_cell.length_a   1.000
_cell.length_b   1.000
_cell.length_c   1.000
_cell.angle_alpha   90.00
_cell.angle_beta   90.00
_cell.angle_gamma   90.00
#
_symmetry.space_group_name_H-M   'P 1'
#
loop_
_entity.id
_entity.type
_entity.pdbx_description
1 polymer ?
#
loop_
_entity_poly.entity_id
_entity_poly.type
_entity_poly.pdbx_seq_one_letter_code
_entity_poly.pdbx_strand_id
1 'polypeptide(L)'
;MPESSILDALDALKKLEESIRSRDAEFRDRETALQEQEARLEEDRQALESERTALTEERDALVGREKGLRAREKELENQERVVNQREQEFETSKQRTLAKENELVGREQELVKRLESLVKREEDLARRDAEISGHASEIASRKSEIAARQEEIVKLLSDQKAALEQQIDRGQVFLDREKKLAQEEEAIAVAKAKIAEDAQRHVEREKQLLAREQSVRAAPAAPVQPAPAPAVSRPVQPAPAPVAGRPAAPAPAPAVRLQPAPQPTVAKIEKSFAKPAEVEKTGDESETPCPACGTMISSDAIMCYACGHRLEAEPEPVQEESGNESETPCPACGTMISSDAIMCYACGHRMGGEDKGGKKEPVAVKKVLKKKVI
;
A
#
# COMPACT_ATOMS: atom_id res chain seq x y z
N MET A 1 135.52 -113.07 -33.32
CA MET A 1 134.36 -112.31 -33.80
C MET A 1 133.16 -112.33 -32.81
N PRO A 2 133.31 -112.00 -31.50
CA PRO A 2 132.15 -111.75 -30.62
C PRO A 2 131.84 -110.26 -30.38
N GLU A 3 132.73 -109.35 -30.78
CA GLU A 3 132.58 -107.90 -30.52
C GLU A 3 131.55 -107.21 -31.44
N SER A 4 131.28 -107.74 -32.64
CA SER A 4 130.29 -107.18 -33.57
C SER A 4 128.84 -107.37 -33.10
N SER A 5 128.52 -108.51 -32.47
CA SER A 5 127.17 -108.82 -31.97
C SER A 5 126.77 -107.98 -30.75
N ILE A 6 127.76 -107.52 -29.96
CA ILE A 6 127.55 -106.64 -28.82
C ILE A 6 127.33 -105.20 -29.31
N LEU A 7 128.07 -104.78 -30.35
CA LEU A 7 127.86 -103.48 -31.00
C LEU A 7 126.48 -103.38 -31.66
N ASP A 8 126.02 -104.43 -32.35
CA ASP A 8 124.69 -104.48 -32.97
C ASP A 8 123.56 -104.41 -31.91
N ALA A 9 123.74 -105.06 -30.75
CA ALA A 9 122.80 -105.00 -29.63
C ALA A 9 122.78 -103.61 -28.96
N LEU A 10 123.93 -102.95 -28.85
CA LEU A 10 124.03 -101.58 -28.35
C LEU A 10 123.37 -100.56 -29.30
N ASP A 11 123.50 -100.75 -30.62
CA ASP A 11 122.83 -99.89 -31.60
C ASP A 11 121.31 -100.13 -31.67
N ALA A 12 120.85 -101.36 -31.45
CA ALA A 12 119.44 -101.67 -31.29
C ALA A 12 118.85 -101.03 -30.00
N LEU A 13 119.60 -101.07 -28.89
CA LEU A 13 119.21 -100.40 -27.64
C LEU A 13 119.16 -98.87 -27.79
N LYS A 14 120.13 -98.25 -28.50
CA LYS A 14 120.09 -96.81 -28.81
C LYS A 14 118.87 -96.43 -29.67
N LYS A 15 118.53 -97.22 -30.68
CA LYS A 15 117.32 -97.00 -31.51
C LYS A 15 116.04 -97.13 -30.69
N LEU A 16 116.01 -98.08 -29.75
CA LEU A 16 114.90 -98.24 -28.81
C LEU A 16 114.82 -97.05 -27.84
N GLU A 17 115.96 -96.57 -27.35
CA GLU A 17 116.06 -95.38 -26.51
C GLU A 17 115.62 -94.12 -27.26
N GLU A 18 116.01 -93.93 -28.52
CA GLU A 18 115.52 -92.86 -29.41
C GLU A 18 114.02 -92.97 -29.69
N SER A 19 113.50 -94.19 -29.91
CA SER A 19 112.07 -94.43 -30.10
C SER A 19 111.26 -94.14 -28.83
N ILE A 20 111.77 -94.50 -27.66
CA ILE A 20 111.15 -94.18 -26.37
C ILE A 20 111.18 -92.67 -26.15
N ARG A 21 112.32 -92.00 -26.38
CA ARG A 21 112.43 -90.54 -26.31
C ARG A 21 111.47 -89.83 -27.29
N SER A 22 111.29 -90.35 -28.50
CA SER A 22 110.32 -89.84 -29.47
C SER A 22 108.88 -90.00 -28.98
N ARG A 23 108.52 -91.16 -28.43
CA ARG A 23 107.19 -91.37 -27.84
C ARG A 23 106.96 -90.49 -26.62
N ASP A 24 107.94 -90.35 -25.75
CA ASP A 24 107.87 -89.47 -24.58
C ASP A 24 107.69 -88.00 -25.00
N ALA A 25 108.35 -87.56 -26.08
CA ALA A 25 108.12 -86.24 -26.65
C ALA A 25 106.69 -86.10 -27.21
N GLU A 26 106.21 -87.06 -27.99
CA GLU A 26 104.82 -87.07 -28.51
C GLU A 26 103.78 -87.09 -27.38
N PHE A 27 104.02 -87.83 -26.29
CA PHE A 27 103.12 -87.84 -25.13
C PHE A 27 103.10 -86.50 -24.42
N ARG A 28 104.27 -85.84 -24.25
CA ARG A 28 104.34 -84.48 -23.70
C ARG A 28 103.61 -83.49 -24.59
N ASP A 29 103.79 -83.55 -25.91
CA ASP A 29 103.08 -82.67 -26.85
C ASP A 29 101.56 -82.90 -26.83
N ARG A 30 101.11 -84.14 -26.63
CA ARG A 30 99.67 -84.44 -26.42
C ARG A 30 99.17 -83.95 -25.07
N GLU A 31 99.97 -84.09 -24.02
CA GLU A 31 99.63 -83.61 -22.69
C GLU A 31 99.51 -82.08 -22.68
N THR A 32 100.42 -81.36 -23.33
CA THR A 32 100.32 -79.90 -23.48
C THR A 32 99.12 -79.50 -24.34
N ALA A 33 98.85 -80.18 -25.45
CA ALA A 33 97.67 -79.91 -26.27
C ALA A 33 96.35 -80.16 -25.51
N LEU A 34 96.29 -81.19 -24.68
CA LEU A 34 95.13 -81.47 -23.82
C LEU A 34 95.00 -80.42 -22.72
N GLN A 35 96.09 -80.00 -22.09
CA GLN A 35 96.09 -78.90 -21.10
C GLN A 35 95.61 -77.59 -21.73
N GLU A 36 96.02 -77.27 -22.95
CA GLU A 36 95.51 -76.12 -23.70
C GLU A 36 94.02 -76.24 -24.03
N GLN A 37 93.54 -77.44 -24.37
CA GLN A 37 92.11 -77.68 -24.60
C GLN A 37 91.30 -77.58 -23.31
N GLU A 38 91.79 -78.11 -22.20
CA GLU A 38 91.17 -77.98 -20.88
C GLU A 38 91.07 -76.51 -20.47
N ALA A 39 92.16 -75.74 -20.62
CA ALA A 39 92.16 -74.30 -20.33
C ALA A 39 91.13 -73.54 -21.19
N ARG A 40 91.03 -73.85 -22.49
CA ARG A 40 90.01 -73.24 -23.38
C ARG A 40 88.58 -73.60 -22.95
N LEU A 41 88.32 -74.85 -22.58
CA LEU A 41 87.00 -75.27 -22.11
C LEU A 41 86.63 -74.63 -20.77
N GLU A 42 87.61 -74.40 -19.89
CA GLU A 42 87.40 -73.66 -18.65
C GLU A 42 87.09 -72.19 -18.92
N GLU A 43 87.78 -71.54 -19.86
CA GLU A 43 87.47 -70.17 -20.31
C GLU A 43 86.06 -70.08 -20.92
N ASP A 44 85.70 -70.98 -21.83
CA ASP A 44 84.36 -71.03 -22.44
C ASP A 44 83.27 -71.27 -21.39
N ARG A 45 83.55 -72.14 -20.41
CA ARG A 45 82.63 -72.40 -19.29
C ARG A 45 82.43 -71.15 -18.44
N GLN A 46 83.50 -70.45 -18.09
CA GLN A 46 83.41 -69.19 -17.34
C GLN A 46 82.66 -68.12 -18.14
N ALA A 47 82.88 -68.03 -19.46
CA ALA A 47 82.17 -67.12 -20.34
C ALA A 47 80.66 -67.42 -20.36
N LEU A 48 80.27 -68.68 -20.57
CA LEU A 48 78.86 -69.11 -20.54
C LEU A 48 78.21 -68.89 -19.17
N GLU A 49 78.94 -69.14 -18.08
CA GLU A 49 78.46 -68.85 -16.72
C GLU A 49 78.22 -67.35 -16.54
N SER A 50 79.11 -66.49 -17.07
CA SER A 50 78.94 -65.04 -17.05
C SER A 50 77.73 -64.57 -17.87
N GLU A 51 77.53 -65.11 -19.08
CA GLU A 51 76.38 -64.80 -19.93
C GLU A 51 75.07 -65.25 -19.28
N ARG A 52 75.06 -66.43 -18.64
CA ARG A 52 73.89 -66.91 -17.89
C ARG A 52 73.54 -65.93 -16.76
N THR A 53 74.53 -65.43 -16.02
CA THR A 53 74.27 -64.44 -14.97
C THR A 53 73.72 -63.13 -15.56
N ALA A 54 74.31 -62.61 -16.63
CA ALA A 54 73.82 -61.40 -17.31
C ALA A 54 72.36 -61.56 -17.80
N LEU A 55 72.03 -62.69 -18.44
CA LEU A 55 70.66 -62.98 -18.89
C LEU A 55 69.68 -63.08 -17.70
N THR A 56 70.10 -63.63 -16.56
CA THR A 56 69.24 -63.69 -15.38
C THR A 56 68.93 -62.31 -14.82
N GLU A 57 69.92 -61.40 -14.81
CA GLU A 57 69.77 -60.01 -14.39
C GLU A 57 68.88 -59.22 -15.35
N GLU A 58 69.08 -59.38 -16.67
CA GLU A 58 68.22 -58.77 -17.69
C GLU A 58 66.76 -59.23 -17.54
N ARG A 59 66.56 -60.54 -17.35
CA ARG A 59 65.22 -61.10 -17.12
C ARG A 59 64.58 -60.54 -15.85
N ASP A 60 65.34 -60.37 -14.75
CA ASP A 60 64.81 -59.75 -13.53
C ASP A 60 64.47 -58.26 -13.74
N ALA A 61 65.30 -57.54 -14.49
CA ALA A 61 65.05 -56.15 -14.85
C ALA A 61 63.78 -56.00 -15.73
N LEU A 62 63.58 -56.89 -16.70
CA LEU A 62 62.38 -56.93 -17.53
C LEU A 62 61.12 -57.22 -16.72
N VAL A 63 61.18 -58.21 -15.81
CA VAL A 63 60.07 -58.50 -14.87
C VAL A 63 59.77 -57.28 -13.99
N GLY A 64 60.78 -56.55 -13.53
CA GLY A 64 60.63 -55.30 -12.79
C GLY A 64 59.90 -54.22 -13.61
N ARG A 65 60.32 -54.01 -14.86
CA ARG A 65 59.68 -53.06 -15.79
C ARG A 65 58.23 -53.44 -16.07
N GLU A 66 57.95 -54.71 -16.31
CA GLU A 66 56.61 -55.22 -16.58
C GLU A 66 55.66 -55.00 -15.37
N LYS A 67 56.14 -55.24 -14.14
CA LYS A 67 55.40 -54.89 -12.91
C LYS A 67 55.12 -53.39 -12.82
N GLY A 68 56.10 -52.54 -13.16
CA GLY A 68 55.94 -51.10 -13.19
C GLY A 68 54.90 -50.63 -14.21
N LEU A 69 54.88 -51.21 -15.40
CA LEU A 69 53.87 -50.92 -16.44
C LEU A 69 52.47 -51.33 -15.99
N ARG A 70 52.30 -52.52 -15.42
CA ARG A 70 51.01 -52.97 -14.85
C ARG A 70 50.51 -52.05 -13.73
N ALA A 71 51.40 -51.51 -12.91
CA ALA A 71 51.03 -50.56 -11.87
C ALA A 71 50.54 -49.23 -12.48
N ARG A 72 51.21 -48.73 -13.53
CA ARG A 72 50.79 -47.53 -14.26
C ARG A 72 49.46 -47.72 -14.99
N GLU A 73 49.26 -48.87 -15.61
CA GLU A 73 47.99 -49.21 -16.26
C GLU A 73 46.81 -49.14 -15.29
N LYS A 74 46.94 -49.75 -14.10
CA LYS A 74 45.93 -49.67 -13.04
C LYS A 74 45.69 -48.23 -12.56
N GLU A 75 46.74 -47.43 -12.45
CA GLU A 75 46.60 -46.03 -12.06
C GLU A 75 45.84 -45.23 -13.13
N LEU A 76 46.13 -45.45 -14.41
CA LEU A 76 45.41 -44.81 -15.52
C LEU A 76 43.94 -45.26 -15.58
N GLU A 77 43.64 -46.55 -15.38
CA GLU A 77 42.26 -47.04 -15.28
C GLU A 77 41.49 -46.36 -14.14
N ASN A 78 42.14 -46.15 -12.99
CA ASN A 78 41.52 -45.44 -11.88
C ASN A 78 41.29 -43.96 -12.22
N GLN A 79 42.24 -43.30 -12.87
CA GLN A 79 42.10 -41.92 -13.31
C GLN A 79 40.97 -41.77 -14.34
N GLU A 80 40.86 -42.68 -15.30
CA GLU A 80 39.77 -42.71 -16.28
C GLU A 80 38.41 -42.84 -15.60
N ARG A 81 38.27 -43.73 -14.60
CA ARG A 81 37.03 -43.86 -13.82
C ARG A 81 36.67 -42.56 -13.09
N VAL A 82 37.65 -41.89 -12.48
CA VAL A 82 37.43 -40.61 -11.79
C VAL A 82 37.02 -39.50 -12.75
N VAL A 83 37.64 -39.44 -13.94
CA VAL A 83 37.27 -38.47 -14.98
C VAL A 83 35.83 -38.72 -15.44
N ASN A 84 35.49 -39.96 -15.78
CA ASN A 84 34.13 -40.33 -16.19
C ASN A 84 33.09 -39.98 -15.11
N GLN A 85 33.42 -40.18 -13.84
CA GLN A 85 32.53 -39.80 -12.73
C GLN A 85 32.34 -38.27 -12.68
N ARG A 86 33.41 -37.49 -12.81
CA ARG A 86 33.34 -36.02 -12.82
C ARG A 86 32.57 -35.48 -14.02
N GLU A 87 32.71 -36.11 -15.19
CA GLU A 87 31.94 -35.75 -16.38
C GLU A 87 30.44 -35.94 -16.16
N GLN A 88 30.04 -37.05 -15.52
CA GLN A 88 28.64 -37.28 -15.16
C GLN A 88 28.12 -36.25 -14.14
N GLU A 89 28.92 -35.93 -13.12
CA GLU A 89 28.58 -34.88 -12.14
C GLU A 89 28.44 -33.51 -12.81
N PHE A 90 29.33 -33.19 -13.75
CA PHE A 90 29.25 -31.95 -14.52
C PHE A 90 27.98 -31.90 -15.39
N GLU A 91 27.65 -32.98 -16.10
CA GLU A 91 26.48 -33.02 -16.97
C GLU A 91 25.17 -32.90 -16.15
N THR A 92 25.10 -33.56 -14.99
CA THR A 92 23.94 -33.39 -14.08
C THR A 92 23.84 -31.96 -13.53
N SER A 93 24.96 -31.32 -13.18
CA SER A 93 25.00 -29.93 -12.74
C SER A 93 24.56 -28.96 -13.84
N LYS A 94 25.00 -29.20 -15.07
CA LYS A 94 24.59 -28.44 -16.26
C LYS A 94 23.09 -28.57 -16.52
N GLN A 95 22.54 -29.78 -16.49
CA GLN A 95 21.09 -30.00 -16.65
C GLN A 95 20.28 -29.29 -15.54
N ARG A 96 20.77 -29.32 -14.30
CA ARG A 96 20.13 -28.60 -13.17
C ARG A 96 20.16 -27.09 -13.36
N THR A 97 21.23 -26.55 -13.90
CA THR A 97 21.36 -25.11 -14.20
C THR A 97 20.40 -24.71 -15.31
N LEU A 98 20.35 -25.46 -16.42
CA LEU A 98 19.41 -25.23 -17.52
C LEU A 98 17.94 -25.29 -17.05
N ALA A 99 17.59 -26.21 -16.16
CA ALA A 99 16.24 -26.27 -15.59
C ALA A 99 15.90 -25.00 -14.82
N LYS A 100 16.81 -24.49 -13.99
CA LYS A 100 16.62 -23.24 -13.25
C LYS A 100 16.54 -22.03 -14.17
N GLU A 101 17.33 -21.98 -15.23
CA GLU A 101 17.25 -20.91 -16.23
C GLU A 101 15.88 -20.87 -16.88
N ASN A 102 15.34 -22.02 -17.28
CA ASN A 102 13.99 -22.10 -17.84
C ASN A 102 12.90 -21.69 -16.83
N GLU A 103 13.04 -22.05 -15.56
CA GLU A 103 12.14 -21.59 -14.49
C GLU A 103 12.19 -20.07 -14.30
N LEU A 104 13.39 -19.47 -14.34
CA LEU A 104 13.57 -18.02 -14.24
C LEU A 104 12.92 -17.30 -15.43
N VAL A 105 13.14 -17.78 -16.65
CA VAL A 105 12.46 -17.23 -17.85
C VAL A 105 10.94 -17.32 -17.71
N GLY A 106 10.42 -18.42 -17.17
CA GLY A 106 8.98 -18.56 -16.88
C GLY A 106 8.47 -17.50 -15.90
N ARG A 107 9.20 -17.28 -14.80
CA ARG A 107 8.86 -16.26 -13.80
C ARG A 107 8.95 -14.84 -14.38
N GLU A 108 9.93 -14.56 -15.21
CA GLU A 108 10.07 -13.26 -15.90
C GLU A 108 8.86 -12.99 -16.79
N GLN A 109 8.40 -13.97 -17.57
CA GLN A 109 7.20 -13.84 -18.40
C GLN A 109 5.93 -13.60 -17.56
N GLU A 110 5.80 -14.25 -16.41
CA GLU A 110 4.69 -14.00 -15.48
C GLU A 110 4.73 -12.59 -14.89
N LEU A 111 5.92 -12.10 -14.51
CA LEU A 111 6.09 -10.74 -14.00
C LEU A 111 5.73 -9.70 -15.06
N VAL A 112 6.15 -9.90 -16.31
CA VAL A 112 5.77 -9.02 -17.43
C VAL A 112 4.24 -8.96 -17.59
N LYS A 113 3.56 -10.11 -17.61
CA LYS A 113 2.08 -10.16 -17.69
C LYS A 113 1.41 -9.46 -16.50
N ARG A 114 1.96 -9.59 -15.30
CA ARG A 114 1.44 -8.88 -14.11
C ARG A 114 1.62 -7.38 -14.24
N LEU A 115 2.78 -6.91 -14.69
CA LEU A 115 3.06 -5.48 -14.94
C LEU A 115 2.10 -4.91 -15.98
N GLU A 116 1.88 -5.60 -17.11
CA GLU A 116 0.89 -5.19 -18.11
C GLU A 116 -0.53 -5.06 -17.53
N SER A 117 -0.91 -5.99 -16.63
CA SER A 117 -2.22 -5.92 -15.96
C SER A 117 -2.33 -4.76 -14.97
N LEU A 118 -1.22 -4.36 -14.32
CA LEU A 118 -1.20 -3.23 -13.40
C LEU A 118 -1.27 -1.92 -14.17
N VAL A 119 -0.51 -1.78 -15.26
CA VAL A 119 -0.57 -0.60 -16.14
C VAL A 119 -1.98 -0.37 -16.66
N LYS A 120 -2.68 -1.43 -17.13
CA LYS A 120 -4.09 -1.31 -17.55
C LYS A 120 -5.01 -0.84 -16.44
N ARG A 121 -4.82 -1.33 -15.20
CA ARG A 121 -5.61 -0.88 -14.05
C ARG A 121 -5.33 0.58 -13.70
N GLU A 122 -4.08 1.01 -13.78
CA GLU A 122 -3.70 2.40 -13.55
C GLU A 122 -4.32 3.33 -14.60
N GLU A 123 -4.31 2.94 -15.88
CA GLU A 123 -4.99 3.65 -16.95
C GLU A 123 -6.50 3.77 -16.71
N ASP A 124 -7.15 2.68 -16.28
CA ASP A 124 -8.57 2.68 -15.95
C ASP A 124 -8.90 3.56 -14.74
N LEU A 125 -8.03 3.59 -13.72
CA LEU A 125 -8.19 4.49 -12.56
C LEU A 125 -8.03 5.95 -12.98
N ALA A 126 -7.01 6.28 -13.77
CA ALA A 126 -6.80 7.62 -14.29
C ALA A 126 -7.99 8.11 -15.13
N ARG A 127 -8.61 7.23 -15.93
CA ARG A 127 -9.85 7.55 -16.66
C ARG A 127 -11.00 7.87 -15.71
N ARG A 128 -11.23 7.04 -14.69
CA ARG A 128 -12.29 7.29 -13.70
C ARG A 128 -12.06 8.59 -12.92
N ASP A 129 -10.82 8.89 -12.55
CA ASP A 129 -10.50 10.14 -11.86
C ASP A 129 -10.79 11.36 -12.74
N ALA A 130 -10.49 11.28 -14.05
CA ALA A 130 -10.84 12.33 -15.00
C ALA A 130 -12.37 12.50 -15.14
N GLU A 131 -13.13 11.42 -15.20
CA GLU A 131 -14.60 11.44 -15.23
C GLU A 131 -15.19 12.06 -13.95
N ILE A 132 -14.70 11.65 -12.78
CA ILE A 132 -15.12 12.19 -11.48
C ILE A 132 -14.81 13.68 -11.40
N SER A 133 -13.63 14.11 -11.85
CA SER A 133 -13.24 15.51 -11.92
C SER A 133 -14.18 16.30 -12.85
N GLY A 134 -14.54 15.72 -14.00
CA GLY A 134 -15.54 16.27 -14.92
C GLY A 134 -16.89 16.49 -14.23
N HIS A 135 -17.43 15.47 -13.59
CA HIS A 135 -18.69 15.57 -12.85
C HIS A 135 -18.63 16.57 -11.69
N ALA A 136 -17.51 16.66 -10.97
CA ALA A 136 -17.33 17.66 -9.93
C ALA A 136 -17.41 19.09 -10.48
N SER A 137 -16.84 19.34 -11.66
CA SER A 137 -16.91 20.63 -12.34
C SER A 137 -18.34 20.98 -12.80
N GLU A 138 -19.09 20.00 -13.32
CA GLU A 138 -20.49 20.16 -13.72
C GLU A 138 -21.41 20.43 -12.51
N ILE A 139 -21.14 19.77 -11.38
CA ILE A 139 -21.87 20.03 -10.14
C ILE A 139 -21.59 21.45 -9.65
N ALA A 140 -20.34 21.91 -9.73
CA ALA A 140 -19.97 23.26 -9.34
C ALA A 140 -20.65 24.32 -10.21
N SER A 141 -20.70 24.12 -11.53
CA SER A 141 -21.39 25.05 -12.44
C SER A 141 -22.90 25.11 -12.15
N ARG A 142 -23.55 23.95 -11.99
CA ARG A 142 -24.98 23.88 -11.63
C ARG A 142 -25.27 24.56 -10.30
N LYS A 143 -24.41 24.39 -9.29
CA LYS A 143 -24.54 25.09 -8.00
C LYS A 143 -24.48 26.61 -8.17
N SER A 144 -23.55 27.11 -9.00
CA SER A 144 -23.46 28.54 -9.32
C SER A 144 -24.72 29.06 -10.02
N GLU A 145 -25.25 28.30 -10.99
CA GLU A 145 -26.48 28.67 -11.69
C GLU A 145 -27.70 28.70 -10.76
N ILE A 146 -27.81 27.72 -9.87
CA ILE A 146 -28.89 27.68 -8.87
C ILE A 146 -28.77 28.88 -7.92
N ALA A 147 -27.57 29.21 -7.44
CA ALA A 147 -27.34 30.37 -6.59
C ALA A 147 -27.74 31.68 -7.29
N ALA A 148 -27.35 31.86 -8.55
CA ALA A 148 -27.74 33.03 -9.34
C ALA A 148 -29.27 33.15 -9.49
N ARG A 149 -29.96 32.03 -9.78
CA ARG A 149 -31.44 32.02 -9.85
C ARG A 149 -32.08 32.32 -8.50
N GLN A 150 -31.51 31.85 -7.39
CA GLN A 150 -31.98 32.18 -6.05
C GLN A 150 -31.85 33.67 -5.76
N GLU A 151 -30.74 34.31 -6.16
CA GLU A 151 -30.57 35.76 -6.04
C GLU A 151 -31.58 36.54 -6.88
N GLU A 152 -31.87 36.10 -8.12
CA GLU A 152 -32.88 36.71 -8.98
C GLU A 152 -34.29 36.62 -8.38
N ILE A 153 -34.67 35.46 -7.83
CA ILE A 153 -35.96 35.26 -7.16
C ILE A 153 -36.08 36.18 -5.94
N VAL A 154 -35.02 36.27 -5.11
CA VAL A 154 -35.02 37.16 -3.94
C VAL A 154 -35.18 38.63 -4.35
N LYS A 155 -34.50 39.07 -5.42
CA LYS A 155 -34.65 40.42 -5.95
C LYS A 155 -36.08 40.69 -6.42
N LEU A 156 -36.67 39.77 -7.20
CA LEU A 156 -38.05 39.90 -7.67
C LEU A 156 -39.05 39.98 -6.51
N LEU A 157 -38.86 39.16 -5.48
CA LEU A 157 -39.71 39.20 -4.27
C LEU A 157 -39.54 40.51 -3.50
N SER A 158 -38.32 41.05 -3.41
CA SER A 158 -38.10 42.37 -2.79
C SER A 158 -38.77 43.50 -3.57
N ASP A 159 -38.73 43.45 -4.90
CA ASP A 159 -39.36 44.44 -5.77
C ASP A 159 -40.89 44.37 -5.66
N GLN A 160 -41.46 43.16 -5.66
CA GLN A 160 -42.89 42.95 -5.44
C GLN A 160 -43.34 43.44 -4.06
N LYS A 161 -42.56 43.16 -3.01
CA LYS A 161 -42.83 43.67 -1.66
C LYS A 161 -42.84 45.21 -1.64
N ALA A 162 -41.82 45.85 -2.22
CA ALA A 162 -41.75 47.31 -2.30
C ALA A 162 -42.94 47.91 -3.09
N ALA A 163 -43.37 47.25 -4.18
CA ALA A 163 -44.53 47.68 -4.94
C ALA A 163 -45.83 47.57 -4.14
N LEU A 164 -46.01 46.50 -3.35
CA LEU A 164 -47.17 46.33 -2.47
C LEU A 164 -47.17 47.35 -1.32
N GLU A 165 -46.01 47.60 -0.70
CA GLU A 165 -45.86 48.65 0.32
C GLU A 165 -46.26 50.02 -0.24
N GLN A 166 -45.80 50.37 -1.45
CA GLN A 166 -46.22 51.60 -2.12
C GLN A 166 -47.73 51.65 -2.40
N GLN A 167 -48.37 50.54 -2.75
CA GLN A 167 -49.82 50.49 -2.94
C GLN A 167 -50.57 50.69 -1.63
N ILE A 168 -50.10 50.08 -0.54
CA ILE A 168 -50.66 50.26 0.80
C ILE A 168 -50.54 51.72 1.23
N ASP A 169 -49.37 52.33 1.08
CA ASP A 169 -49.14 53.73 1.43
C ASP A 169 -50.05 54.68 0.64
N ARG A 170 -50.20 54.46 -0.68
CA ARG A 170 -51.15 55.21 -1.51
C ARG A 170 -52.60 55.02 -1.02
N GLY A 171 -52.99 53.79 -0.70
CA GLY A 171 -54.29 53.47 -0.13
C GLY A 171 -54.55 54.20 1.19
N GLN A 172 -53.56 54.24 2.09
CA GLN A 172 -53.63 54.98 3.35
C GLN A 172 -53.82 56.48 3.13
N VAL A 173 -53.09 57.08 2.18
CA VAL A 173 -53.26 58.49 1.81
C VAL A 173 -54.66 58.78 1.27
N PHE A 174 -55.22 57.89 0.44
CA PHE A 174 -56.61 58.02 -0.03
C PHE A 174 -57.61 57.93 1.12
N LEU A 175 -57.47 56.94 2.02
CA LEU A 175 -58.33 56.80 3.19
C LEU A 175 -58.26 58.01 4.12
N ASP A 176 -57.07 58.56 4.35
CA ASP A 176 -56.91 59.75 5.17
C ASP A 176 -57.52 60.99 4.52
N ARG A 177 -57.48 61.08 3.18
CA ARG A 177 -58.19 62.13 2.43
C ARG A 177 -59.71 61.95 2.53
N GLU A 178 -60.22 60.74 2.39
CA GLU A 178 -61.65 60.45 2.53
C GLU A 178 -62.15 60.77 3.94
N LYS A 179 -61.40 60.40 4.99
CA LYS A 179 -61.71 60.79 6.37
C LYS A 179 -61.79 62.30 6.54
N LYS A 180 -60.83 63.05 5.96
CA LYS A 180 -60.85 64.52 5.99
C LYS A 180 -62.05 65.10 5.26
N LEU A 181 -62.37 64.59 4.07
CA LEU A 181 -63.56 65.00 3.33
C LEU A 181 -64.84 64.70 4.10
N ALA A 182 -64.96 63.54 4.74
CA ALA A 182 -66.10 63.21 5.59
C ALA A 182 -66.22 64.16 6.80
N GLN A 183 -65.10 64.52 7.43
CA GLN A 183 -65.08 65.53 8.50
C GLN A 183 -65.50 66.92 7.99
N GLU A 184 -65.07 67.32 6.80
CA GLU A 184 -65.49 68.56 6.14
C GLU A 184 -66.97 68.55 5.79
N GLU A 185 -67.50 67.44 5.26
CA GLU A 185 -68.93 67.24 4.97
C GLU A 185 -69.79 67.33 6.24
N GLU A 186 -69.35 66.69 7.33
CA GLU A 186 -70.01 66.80 8.63
C GLU A 186 -69.98 68.24 9.16
N ALA A 187 -68.84 68.93 9.05
CA ALA A 187 -68.74 70.34 9.44
C ALA A 187 -69.67 71.24 8.61
N ILE A 188 -69.78 70.98 7.30
CA ILE A 188 -70.72 71.67 6.41
C ILE A 188 -72.17 71.35 6.79
N ALA A 189 -72.50 70.10 7.11
CA ALA A 189 -73.84 69.72 7.55
C ALA A 189 -74.24 70.44 8.85
N VAL A 190 -73.32 70.51 9.83
CA VAL A 190 -73.51 71.27 11.07
C VAL A 190 -73.68 72.77 10.77
N ALA A 191 -72.87 73.34 9.87
CA ALA A 191 -73.01 74.75 9.47
C ALA A 191 -74.35 75.03 8.78
N LYS A 192 -74.81 74.15 7.89
CA LYS A 192 -76.12 74.25 7.23
C LYS A 192 -77.26 74.16 8.24
N ALA A 193 -77.17 73.26 9.23
CA ALA A 193 -78.15 73.17 10.30
C ALA A 193 -78.25 74.48 11.10
N LYS A 194 -77.10 75.07 11.47
CA LYS A 194 -77.07 76.39 12.14
C LYS A 194 -77.70 77.50 11.30
N ILE A 195 -77.40 77.55 10.01
CA ILE A 195 -78.02 78.52 9.08
C ILE A 195 -79.53 78.31 9.00
N ALA A 196 -80.00 77.06 8.96
CA ALA A 196 -81.42 76.75 8.94
C ALA A 196 -82.12 77.17 10.25
N GLU A 197 -81.50 76.92 11.40
CA GLU A 197 -81.97 77.39 12.71
C GLU A 197 -82.03 78.92 12.76
N ASP A 198 -80.98 79.61 12.31
CA ASP A 198 -80.96 81.07 12.27
C ASP A 198 -82.01 81.62 11.29
N ALA A 199 -82.20 80.99 10.12
CA ALA A 199 -83.26 81.33 9.18
C ALA A 199 -84.65 81.15 9.80
N GLN A 200 -84.89 80.07 10.54
CA GLN A 200 -86.12 79.87 11.30
C GLN A 200 -86.31 80.97 12.35
N ARG A 201 -85.27 81.32 13.11
CA ARG A 201 -85.31 82.46 14.06
C ARG A 201 -85.62 83.78 13.36
N HIS A 202 -85.09 84.00 12.16
CA HIS A 202 -85.40 85.18 11.36
C HIS A 202 -86.85 85.18 10.90
N VAL A 203 -87.39 84.06 10.41
CA VAL A 203 -88.81 83.91 10.06
C VAL A 203 -89.71 84.10 11.29
N GLU A 204 -89.32 83.58 12.45
CA GLU A 204 -90.04 83.80 13.70
C GLU A 204 -90.02 85.27 14.11
N ARG A 205 -88.88 85.94 14.02
CA ARG A 205 -88.76 87.39 14.23
C ARG A 205 -89.60 88.18 13.24
N GLU A 206 -89.62 87.81 11.96
CA GLU A 206 -90.47 88.43 10.94
C GLU A 206 -91.95 88.24 11.25
N LYS A 207 -92.38 87.03 11.64
CA LYS A 207 -93.76 86.78 12.10
C LYS A 207 -94.10 87.65 13.31
N GLN A 208 -93.19 87.77 14.27
CA GLN A 208 -93.37 88.65 15.44
C GLN A 208 -93.44 90.12 15.05
N LEU A 209 -92.62 90.56 14.09
CA LEU A 209 -92.65 91.93 13.56
C LEU A 209 -93.92 92.21 12.75
N LEU A 210 -94.37 91.28 11.92
CA LEU A 210 -95.66 91.37 11.20
C LEU A 210 -96.84 91.38 12.16
N ALA A 211 -96.81 90.58 13.22
CA ALA A 211 -97.82 90.63 14.28
C ALA A 211 -97.80 91.99 14.99
N ARG A 212 -96.61 92.55 15.25
CA ARG A 212 -96.45 93.92 15.75
C ARG A 212 -96.99 94.96 14.76
N GLU A 213 -96.66 94.89 13.48
CA GLU A 213 -97.19 95.78 12.44
C GLU A 213 -98.71 95.67 12.31
N GLN A 214 -99.29 94.47 12.35
CA GLN A 214 -100.73 94.26 12.36
C GLN A 214 -101.37 94.83 13.63
N SER A 215 -100.70 94.73 14.79
CA SER A 215 -101.15 95.36 16.04
C SER A 215 -101.05 96.89 16.00
N VAL A 216 -100.06 97.45 15.29
CA VAL A 216 -99.91 98.90 15.04
C VAL A 216 -100.94 99.37 14.00
N ARG A 217 -101.29 98.55 13.01
CA ARG A 217 -102.28 98.83 11.96
C ARG A 217 -103.74 98.69 12.46
N ALA A 218 -103.97 97.90 13.50
CA ALA A 218 -105.25 97.77 14.20
C ALA A 218 -105.46 98.81 15.32
N ALA A 219 -104.51 99.73 15.52
CA ALA A 219 -104.62 100.84 16.48
C ALA A 219 -104.96 102.16 15.77
N PRO A 220 -105.89 102.97 16.31
CA PRO A 220 -106.31 104.24 15.71
C PRO A 220 -105.23 105.33 15.82
N ALA A 221 -105.20 106.20 14.82
CA ALA A 221 -104.22 107.28 14.62
C ALA A 221 -104.28 108.39 15.69
N ALA A 222 -103.12 108.75 16.26
CA ALA A 222 -102.77 110.06 16.85
C ALA A 222 -101.26 110.09 17.23
N PRO A 223 -100.63 111.23 17.59
CA PRO A 223 -100.02 112.21 16.69
C PRO A 223 -98.49 112.41 16.91
N VAL A 224 -97.92 113.25 16.04
CA VAL A 224 -96.53 113.73 15.89
C VAL A 224 -95.87 114.28 17.18
N GLN A 225 -94.54 114.06 17.33
CA GLN A 225 -93.62 115.02 17.98
C GLN A 225 -92.22 115.08 17.27
N PRO A 226 -91.50 116.23 17.27
CA PRO A 226 -90.28 116.46 16.45
C PRO A 226 -88.95 116.65 17.24
N ALA A 227 -87.81 116.26 16.61
CA ALA A 227 -86.39 116.70 16.83
C ALA A 227 -85.75 116.46 18.24
N PRO A 228 -84.40 116.52 18.48
CA PRO A 228 -83.31 117.15 17.72
C PRO A 228 -81.95 116.36 17.62
N ALA A 229 -80.97 116.90 16.88
CA ALA A 229 -79.52 116.58 17.00
C ALA A 229 -78.90 117.36 18.18
N PRO A 230 -77.81 116.90 18.86
CA PRO A 230 -76.44 117.33 18.47
C PRO A 230 -75.20 116.49 18.97
N ALA A 231 -74.05 116.75 18.33
CA ALA A 231 -72.66 116.95 18.80
C ALA A 231 -71.92 116.11 19.89
N VAL A 232 -70.74 115.57 19.48
CA VAL A 232 -69.34 115.67 20.02
C VAL A 232 -69.07 115.26 21.50
N SER A 233 -68.22 114.26 21.81
CA SER A 233 -66.75 114.38 22.12
C SER A 233 -66.22 113.03 22.67
N ARG A 234 -65.19 112.37 22.08
CA ARG A 234 -63.73 112.40 22.39
C ARG A 234 -63.28 111.37 23.49
N PRO A 235 -61.96 111.12 23.73
CA PRO A 235 -61.28 109.83 23.53
C PRO A 235 -60.64 109.27 24.83
N VAL A 236 -59.74 108.26 24.74
CA VAL A 236 -58.50 108.07 25.57
C VAL A 236 -57.79 106.74 25.18
N GLN A 237 -56.45 106.78 25.05
CA GLN A 237 -55.51 105.62 25.06
C GLN A 237 -54.90 105.45 26.48
N PRO A 238 -54.14 104.37 26.81
CA PRO A 238 -52.67 104.39 26.61
C PRO A 238 -51.98 102.99 26.42
N ALA A 239 -50.67 103.02 26.13
CA ALA A 239 -49.68 101.91 26.05
C ALA A 239 -49.11 101.50 27.44
N PRO A 240 -48.16 100.51 27.64
CA PRO A 240 -46.77 100.47 27.10
C PRO A 240 -46.12 99.05 26.84
N ALA A 241 -44.82 99.02 26.44
CA ALA A 241 -43.91 97.89 26.09
C ALA A 241 -42.95 97.50 27.27
N PRO A 242 -41.75 96.83 27.15
CA PRO A 242 -41.18 95.71 26.32
C PRO A 242 -40.41 94.62 27.18
N VAL A 243 -39.85 93.51 26.62
CA VAL A 243 -38.44 92.97 26.84
C VAL A 243 -38.05 91.94 25.74
N ALA A 244 -36.76 91.93 25.37
CA ALA A 244 -36.08 91.21 24.28
C ALA A 244 -35.59 89.77 24.59
N GLY A 245 -35.26 89.01 23.52
CA GLY A 245 -34.37 87.83 23.56
C GLY A 245 -34.34 86.98 22.27
N ARG A 246 -33.33 87.16 21.41
CA ARG A 246 -32.81 86.19 20.41
C ARG A 246 -31.38 85.78 20.86
N PRO A 247 -30.67 84.78 20.30
CA PRO A 247 -31.06 83.64 19.45
C PRO A 247 -30.42 82.29 19.89
N ALA A 248 -30.80 81.15 19.30
CA ALA A 248 -29.87 80.06 18.97
C ALA A 248 -30.50 79.03 18.01
N ALA A 249 -29.92 78.93 16.82
CA ALA A 249 -29.85 77.73 15.99
C ALA A 249 -28.35 77.60 15.59
N PRO A 250 -27.84 76.50 14.99
CA PRO A 250 -28.42 75.20 14.67
C PRO A 250 -27.50 74.01 15.06
N ALA A 251 -27.94 72.76 14.88
CA ALA A 251 -27.15 71.66 14.29
C ALA A 251 -27.94 70.33 14.29
N PRO A 252 -28.30 69.80 13.11
CA PRO A 252 -28.67 68.40 12.94
C PRO A 252 -27.44 67.55 12.58
N ALA A 253 -27.30 66.39 13.20
CA ALA A 253 -26.45 65.32 12.69
C ALA A 253 -27.26 64.54 11.64
N PRO A 254 -26.75 64.42 10.41
CA PRO A 254 -26.30 63.08 9.99
C PRO A 254 -25.12 63.13 9.00
N ALA A 255 -24.33 62.05 8.94
CA ALA A 255 -23.47 61.81 7.79
C ALA A 255 -23.34 60.31 7.50
N VAL A 256 -23.85 59.97 6.32
CA VAL A 256 -23.63 58.77 5.51
C VAL A 256 -22.14 58.59 5.19
N ARG A 257 -21.67 57.36 4.98
CA ARG A 257 -20.48 57.14 4.14
C ARG A 257 -20.55 55.83 3.35
N LEU A 258 -20.42 55.94 2.03
CA LEU A 258 -20.13 54.87 1.08
C LEU A 258 -18.71 55.08 0.51
N GLN A 259 -17.88 54.01 0.59
CA GLN A 259 -16.86 53.41 -0.34
C GLN A 259 -16.12 54.27 -1.40
N PRO A 260 -14.88 53.94 -1.89
CA PRO A 260 -14.44 52.62 -2.41
C PRO A 260 -12.92 52.22 -2.28
N ALA A 261 -12.57 51.04 -2.83
CA ALA A 261 -11.24 50.37 -2.98
C ALA A 261 -10.33 51.02 -4.10
N PRO A 262 -9.04 50.64 -4.41
CA PRO A 262 -8.34 49.32 -4.27
C PRO A 262 -6.82 49.27 -3.89
N GLN A 263 -6.38 48.06 -3.44
CA GLN A 263 -5.11 47.23 -3.53
C GLN A 263 -3.71 47.83 -3.86
N PRO A 264 -2.54 47.11 -3.73
CA PRO A 264 -2.23 45.76 -3.16
C PRO A 264 -0.98 45.71 -2.20
N THR A 265 -0.71 44.59 -1.52
CA THR A 265 0.62 43.89 -1.49
C THR A 265 0.72 42.70 -0.50
N VAL A 266 1.01 41.52 -1.09
CA VAL A 266 1.97 40.45 -0.72
C VAL A 266 2.01 39.84 0.71
N ALA A 267 1.51 38.59 0.77
CA ALA A 267 2.03 37.38 1.42
C ALA A 267 2.91 37.44 2.70
N LYS A 268 2.50 36.71 3.74
CA LYS A 268 3.14 35.43 4.11
C LYS A 268 2.30 34.64 5.13
N ILE A 269 2.25 33.33 4.87
CA ILE A 269 1.68 32.27 5.71
C ILE A 269 2.73 31.88 6.74
N GLU A 270 2.40 31.85 8.04
CA GLU A 270 3.03 30.91 8.98
C GLU A 270 1.98 30.33 9.93
N LYS A 271 1.94 29.01 9.96
CA LYS A 271 1.11 28.12 10.78
C LYS A 271 1.73 28.00 12.17
N SER A 272 0.93 28.17 13.20
CA SER A 272 1.09 27.44 14.46
C SER A 272 -0.24 27.39 15.21
N PHE A 273 -0.90 26.23 15.17
CA PHE A 273 -2.03 25.93 16.05
C PHE A 273 -1.56 24.96 17.12
N ALA A 274 -1.56 25.46 18.35
CA ALA A 274 -1.47 24.70 19.58
C ALA A 274 -2.77 23.93 19.84
N LYS A 275 -2.63 22.78 20.51
CA LYS A 275 -3.68 21.94 21.12
C LYS A 275 -4.66 22.74 21.98
N PRO A 276 -5.87 22.19 22.16
CA PRO A 276 -6.52 22.19 23.46
C PRO A 276 -6.68 20.78 24.04
N ALA A 277 -6.43 20.69 25.35
CA ALA A 277 -6.92 19.68 26.29
C ALA A 277 -8.46 19.78 26.40
N GLU A 278 -9.27 18.89 26.98
CA GLU A 278 -9.09 17.75 27.89
C GLU A 278 -10.46 17.06 27.95
N VAL A 279 -10.52 15.73 27.97
CA VAL A 279 -11.68 14.98 28.48
C VAL A 279 -11.12 13.82 29.30
N GLU A 280 -11.20 13.94 30.63
CA GLU A 280 -11.00 12.81 31.53
C GLU A 280 -12.29 12.00 31.65
N LYS A 281 -12.21 10.69 31.37
CA LYS A 281 -12.21 9.65 32.42
C LYS A 281 -12.16 8.22 31.85
N THR A 282 -11.38 7.42 32.58
CA THR A 282 -11.42 5.96 32.76
C THR A 282 -10.92 5.06 31.63
N GLY A 283 -9.75 4.45 31.87
CA GLY A 283 -9.27 3.23 31.24
C GLY A 283 -7.76 3.10 31.42
N ASP A 284 -7.30 2.24 32.33
CA ASP A 284 -5.90 1.84 32.47
C ASP A 284 -5.40 1.27 31.12
N GLU A 285 -4.62 2.04 30.35
CA GLU A 285 -3.98 1.55 29.13
C GLU A 285 -2.72 0.75 29.51
N SER A 286 -2.90 -0.54 29.76
CA SER A 286 -1.81 -1.46 30.05
C SER A 286 -1.08 -1.86 28.76
N GLU A 287 -0.04 -1.13 28.39
CA GLU A 287 0.83 -1.50 27.28
C GLU A 287 1.72 -2.71 27.65
N THR A 288 1.78 -3.73 26.80
CA THR A 288 2.61 -4.92 26.98
C THR A 288 3.57 -5.09 25.80
N PRO A 289 4.80 -5.61 26.00
CA PRO A 289 5.73 -5.85 24.91
C PRO A 289 5.34 -7.10 24.11
N CYS A 290 5.29 -7.00 22.79
CA CYS A 290 5.06 -8.15 21.92
C CYS A 290 6.16 -9.22 22.12
N PRO A 291 5.81 -10.50 22.40
CA PRO A 291 6.79 -11.57 22.64
C PRO A 291 7.66 -11.90 21.43
N ALA A 292 7.24 -11.55 20.21
CA ALA A 292 7.99 -11.87 18.99
C ALA A 292 9.02 -10.79 18.59
N CYS A 293 8.73 -9.51 18.85
CA CYS A 293 9.59 -8.40 18.38
C CYS A 293 9.87 -7.31 19.43
N GLY A 294 9.29 -7.41 20.63
CA GLY A 294 9.50 -6.47 21.73
C GLY A 294 8.81 -5.10 21.56
N THR A 295 8.01 -4.91 20.51
CA THR A 295 7.29 -3.65 20.29
C THR A 295 6.16 -3.51 21.29
N MET A 296 6.07 -2.34 21.94
CA MET A 296 4.98 -2.01 22.87
C MET A 296 3.65 -1.92 22.11
N ILE A 297 2.69 -2.69 22.59
CA ILE A 297 1.34 -2.83 22.03
C ILE A 297 0.33 -2.73 23.16
N SER A 298 -0.90 -2.34 22.82
CA SER A 298 -2.01 -2.39 23.77
C SER A 298 -2.27 -3.84 24.20
N SER A 299 -2.58 -4.05 25.48
CA SER A 299 -2.94 -5.37 26.03
C SER A 299 -4.07 -6.08 25.28
N ASP A 300 -4.97 -5.32 24.64
CA ASP A 300 -6.08 -5.85 23.86
C ASP A 300 -5.75 -6.08 22.36
N ALA A 301 -4.49 -5.87 21.95
CA ALA A 301 -4.11 -6.01 20.54
C ALA A 301 -4.08 -7.47 20.10
N ILE A 302 -5.01 -7.88 19.25
CA ILE A 302 -5.11 -9.25 18.69
C ILE A 302 -3.89 -9.60 17.81
N MET A 303 -3.27 -8.60 17.20
CA MET A 303 -2.05 -8.75 16.39
C MET A 303 -1.09 -7.58 16.58
N CYS A 304 0.20 -7.87 16.62
CA CYS A 304 1.24 -6.86 16.67
C CYS A 304 1.32 -6.11 15.33
N TYR A 305 1.10 -4.79 15.37
CA TYR A 305 1.14 -3.94 14.18
C TYR A 305 2.52 -3.90 13.52
N ALA A 306 3.60 -4.18 14.26
CA ALA A 306 4.96 -4.10 13.75
C ALA A 306 5.45 -5.39 13.07
N CYS A 307 5.11 -6.56 13.62
CA CYS A 307 5.64 -7.84 13.14
C CYS A 307 4.56 -8.83 12.65
N GLY A 308 3.27 -8.52 12.83
CA GLY A 308 2.16 -9.37 12.42
C GLY A 308 1.93 -10.60 13.30
N HIS A 309 2.62 -10.71 14.44
CA HIS A 309 2.43 -11.81 15.39
C HIS A 309 1.07 -11.71 16.10
N ARG A 310 0.31 -12.80 16.13
CA ARG A 310 -1.04 -12.88 16.72
C ARG A 310 -0.95 -13.26 18.20
N LEU A 311 -1.67 -12.53 19.06
CA LEU A 311 -1.39 -12.42 20.50
C LEU A 311 -2.53 -12.93 21.40
N GLU A 312 -3.39 -13.80 20.87
CA GLU A 312 -4.60 -14.24 21.57
C GLU A 312 -4.33 -14.71 23.01
N ALA A 313 -4.88 -13.95 23.95
CA ALA A 313 -5.20 -14.40 25.30
C ALA A 313 -6.70 -14.07 25.49
N GLU A 314 -7.56 -15.04 25.22
CA GLU A 314 -8.98 -14.91 25.59
C GLU A 314 -9.19 -15.33 27.06
N PRO A 315 -10.10 -14.65 27.77
CA PRO A 315 -10.54 -15.06 29.10
C PRO A 315 -11.51 -16.24 28.99
N GLU A 316 -11.39 -17.20 29.93
CA GLU A 316 -12.33 -18.31 30.07
C GLU A 316 -13.77 -17.83 30.25
N PRO A 317 -14.74 -18.55 29.66
CA PRO A 317 -15.81 -19.06 30.51
C PRO A 317 -16.26 -20.49 30.19
N VAL A 318 -16.43 -21.24 31.29
CA VAL A 318 -17.46 -22.24 31.60
C VAL A 318 -17.64 -23.46 30.67
N GLN A 319 -17.37 -24.60 31.31
CA GLN A 319 -17.62 -25.98 30.91
C GLN A 319 -19.08 -26.25 30.49
N GLU A 320 -19.27 -26.87 29.33
CA GLU A 320 -20.31 -27.88 29.08
C GLU A 320 -19.70 -29.01 28.23
N GLU A 321 -19.87 -30.25 28.70
CA GLU A 321 -19.32 -31.45 28.09
C GLU A 321 -20.04 -31.84 26.78
N SER A 322 -19.29 -32.19 25.74
CA SER A 322 -19.36 -33.50 25.03
C SER A 322 -18.72 -33.41 23.63
N GLY A 323 -17.77 -34.31 23.36
CA GLY A 323 -17.23 -34.53 22.02
C GLY A 323 -15.72 -34.73 22.01
N ASN A 324 -15.25 -35.90 22.44
CA ASN A 324 -13.86 -36.28 22.32
C ASN A 324 -13.54 -36.52 20.83
N GLU A 325 -13.15 -35.47 20.11
CA GLU A 325 -12.74 -35.53 18.71
C GLU A 325 -11.36 -36.21 18.59
N SER A 326 -11.37 -37.53 18.65
CA SER A 326 -10.15 -38.34 18.61
C SER A 326 -9.47 -38.23 17.24
N GLU A 327 -8.37 -37.48 17.17
CA GLU A 327 -7.51 -37.43 15.99
C GLU A 327 -6.73 -38.73 15.84
N THR A 328 -6.82 -39.37 14.67
CA THR A 328 -6.07 -40.59 14.32
C THR A 328 -5.08 -40.29 13.17
N PRO A 329 -3.86 -40.85 13.22
CA PRO A 329 -2.89 -40.65 12.16
C PRO A 329 -3.29 -41.42 10.90
N CYS A 330 -3.19 -40.75 9.74
CA CYS A 330 -3.40 -41.37 8.43
C CYS A 330 -2.43 -42.53 8.20
N PRO A 331 -2.88 -43.74 7.81
CA PRO A 331 -2.01 -44.88 7.55
C PRO A 331 -1.13 -44.70 6.32
N ALA A 332 -1.46 -43.78 5.40
CA ALA A 332 -0.67 -43.56 4.19
C ALA A 332 0.45 -42.51 4.36
N CYS A 333 0.23 -41.47 5.18
CA CYS A 333 1.19 -40.36 5.30
C CYS A 333 1.50 -39.92 6.73
N GLY A 334 0.82 -40.48 7.75
CA GLY A 334 1.04 -40.17 9.16
C GLY A 334 0.50 -38.83 9.64
N THR A 335 -0.20 -38.06 8.78
CA THR A 335 -0.84 -36.80 9.16
C THR A 335 -1.99 -37.07 10.13
N MET A 336 -2.09 -36.31 11.21
CA MET A 336 -3.21 -36.38 12.16
C MET A 336 -4.48 -35.88 11.48
N ILE A 337 -5.54 -36.68 11.51
CA ILE A 337 -6.84 -36.32 10.95
C ILE A 337 -7.92 -36.70 11.97
N SER A 338 -9.04 -36.01 11.97
CA SER A 338 -10.23 -36.41 12.72
C SER A 338 -10.63 -37.87 12.39
N SER A 339 -11.01 -38.64 13.41
CA SER A 339 -11.45 -40.04 13.28
C SER A 339 -12.59 -40.25 12.29
N ASP A 340 -13.43 -39.24 12.08
CA ASP A 340 -14.58 -39.28 11.16
C ASP A 340 -14.23 -38.85 9.73
N ALA A 341 -12.98 -38.47 9.45
CA ALA A 341 -12.60 -37.96 8.14
C ALA A 341 -12.59 -39.08 7.10
N ILE A 342 -13.51 -39.00 6.14
CA ILE A 342 -13.64 -39.96 5.03
C ILE A 342 -12.38 -39.97 4.16
N MET A 343 -11.61 -38.88 4.10
CA MET A 343 -10.40 -38.74 3.29
C MET A 343 -9.36 -37.86 3.97
N CYS A 344 -8.10 -38.27 3.89
CA CYS A 344 -6.95 -37.50 4.34
C CYS A 344 -6.78 -36.24 3.49
N TYR A 345 -6.87 -35.08 4.13
CA TYR A 345 -6.68 -33.79 3.45
C TYR A 345 -5.26 -33.60 2.92
N ALA A 346 -4.26 -34.27 3.51
CA ALA A 346 -2.85 -34.10 3.12
C ALA A 346 -2.44 -35.00 1.96
N CYS A 347 -2.95 -36.24 1.87
CA CYS A 347 -2.52 -37.21 0.85
C CYS A 347 -3.64 -37.81 0.02
N GLY A 348 -4.90 -37.45 0.28
CA GLY A 348 -6.07 -37.96 -0.45
C GLY A 348 -6.46 -39.41 -0.11
N HIS A 349 -5.81 -40.04 0.87
CA HIS A 349 -6.11 -41.42 1.27
C HIS A 349 -7.49 -41.53 1.96
N ARG A 350 -8.36 -42.42 1.47
CA ARG A 350 -9.73 -42.59 1.96
C ARG A 350 -9.77 -43.53 3.18
N MET A 351 -10.30 -43.08 4.32
CA MET A 351 -10.23 -43.78 5.62
C MET A 351 -11.50 -44.59 5.95
N GLY A 352 -12.54 -44.55 5.11
CA GLY A 352 -13.83 -45.18 5.37
C GLY A 352 -14.34 -46.00 4.19
N GLY A 353 -14.25 -47.33 4.31
CA GLY A 353 -14.85 -48.32 3.43
C GLY A 353 -14.58 -49.71 3.97
N GLU A 354 -15.58 -50.34 4.60
CA GLU A 354 -15.50 -51.75 4.99
C GLU A 354 -15.13 -52.61 3.78
N ASP A 355 -14.15 -53.46 4.04
CA ASP A 355 -13.47 -54.35 3.14
C ASP A 355 -14.43 -55.39 2.51
N LYS A 356 -14.49 -55.42 1.19
CA LYS A 356 -14.70 -56.68 0.46
C LYS A 356 -13.61 -56.83 -0.60
N GLY A 357 -12.44 -57.27 -0.14
CA GLY A 357 -11.80 -58.46 -0.70
C GLY A 357 -10.67 -58.20 -1.68
N GLY A 358 -9.46 -58.59 -1.28
CA GLY A 358 -8.38 -58.84 -2.24
C GLY A 358 -6.99 -58.86 -1.62
N LYS A 359 -6.57 -60.04 -1.16
CA LYS A 359 -5.19 -60.43 -0.79
C LYS A 359 -4.07 -59.61 -1.46
N LYS A 360 -3.05 -59.20 -0.69
CA LYS A 360 -1.62 -59.44 -0.96
C LYS A 360 -0.71 -59.06 0.23
N GLU A 361 0.47 -59.68 0.22
CA GLU A 361 1.44 -59.99 1.28
C GLU A 361 2.07 -58.83 2.11
N PRO A 362 2.67 -59.16 3.27
CA PRO A 362 3.28 -58.18 4.17
C PRO A 362 4.67 -57.78 3.68
N VAL A 363 5.01 -56.47 3.73
CA VAL A 363 6.38 -56.00 3.49
C VAL A 363 6.98 -55.37 4.75
N ALA A 364 8.12 -55.95 5.11
CA ALA A 364 8.99 -55.74 6.24
C ALA A 364 9.36 -54.29 6.60
N VAL A 365 9.36 -54.05 7.91
CA VAL A 365 9.98 -52.93 8.63
C VAL A 365 11.47 -52.82 8.31
N LYS A 366 11.93 -51.66 7.83
CA LYS A 366 13.37 -51.31 7.81
C LYS A 366 13.70 -50.35 8.95
N LYS A 367 14.39 -50.88 9.97
CA LYS A 367 15.11 -50.11 11.00
C LYS A 367 16.18 -49.22 10.33
N VAL A 368 16.09 -47.91 10.53
CA VAL A 368 17.17 -46.97 10.18
C VAL A 368 18.13 -46.88 11.36
N LEU A 369 19.34 -47.42 11.17
CA LEU A 369 20.48 -47.26 12.08
C LEU A 369 20.90 -45.78 12.12
N LYS A 370 20.91 -45.18 13.32
CA LYS A 370 21.57 -43.89 13.58
C LYS A 370 23.08 -44.10 13.49
N LYS A 371 23.71 -43.49 12.48
CA LYS A 371 25.17 -43.42 12.33
C LYS A 371 25.70 -42.34 13.28
N LYS A 372 26.51 -42.78 14.24
CA LYS A 372 27.26 -41.95 15.19
C LYS A 372 28.26 -41.10 14.39
N VAL A 373 28.15 -39.78 14.50
CA VAL A 373 29.20 -38.85 14.05
C VAL A 373 30.31 -38.90 15.10
N ILE A 374 31.53 -39.20 14.66
CA ILE A 374 32.78 -39.09 15.44
C ILE A 374 33.21 -37.64 15.42
#